data_AF-A0A4P9YLR9-F1
#
_entry.id   AF-A0A4P9YLR9-F1
#
_cell.length_a   1.000
_cell.length_b   1.000
_cell.length_c   1.000
_cell.angle_alpha   90.00
_cell.angle_beta   90.00
_cell.angle_gamma   90.00
#
_symmetry.space_group_name_H-M   'P 1'
#
loop_
_entity.id
_entity.type
_entity.pdbx_description
1 polymer ?
#
loop_
_entity_poly.entity_id
_entity_poly.type
_entity_poly.pdbx_seq_one_letter_code
_entity_poly.pdbx_strand_id
1 'polypeptide(L)'
;MWKECGTLTVYEIDKYLNEFKHYFDNLELVNTSKYGTVFQMKNDNTCIDKNGVSLVTQISVSRLLRIQKLSEHWPCNFIIVVHLVNPWDVPILFSYLSSTTLPVTWLVNLPNYNAINSKEYPINYLRNVGIRHVKTLHYLVIDADFLMDTQLYYKAKDLVINRKVDPSLKPRIDESFAEFNNRVEERHK
;
A
#
# COMPACT_ATOMS: atom_id res chain seq x y z
N MET A 1 7.86 20.85 29.15
CA MET A 1 8.99 19.91 29.02
C MET A 1 8.46 18.64 28.36
N TRP A 2 8.30 18.66 27.05
CA TRP A 2 7.87 17.53 26.21
C TRP A 2 8.98 17.31 25.18
N LYS A 3 9.47 16.08 25.07
CA LYS A 3 10.47 15.66 24.09
C LYS A 3 9.79 15.60 22.72
N GLU A 4 10.16 16.54 21.85
CA GLU A 4 9.82 16.48 20.43
C GLU A 4 10.55 15.27 19.82
N CYS A 5 9.76 14.26 19.46
CA CYS A 5 10.22 13.12 18.70
C CYS A 5 10.52 13.60 17.28
N GLY A 6 11.80 13.74 16.97
CA GLY A 6 12.39 13.66 15.63
C GLY A 6 11.58 14.29 14.50
N THR A 7 11.60 15.61 14.43
CA THR A 7 11.40 16.35 13.19
C THR A 7 12.44 15.89 12.16
N LEU A 8 12.08 14.88 11.35
CA LEU A 8 12.59 14.78 9.98
C LEU A 8 12.00 15.96 9.24
N THR A 9 12.70 17.10 9.37
CA THR A 9 12.39 18.33 8.67
C THR A 9 12.30 18.07 7.17
N VAL A 10 11.35 18.76 6.54
CA VAL A 10 10.93 18.77 5.13
C VAL A 10 12.07 19.11 4.12
N TYR A 11 13.34 19.01 4.51
CA TYR A 11 14.47 19.70 3.89
C TYR A 11 15.30 18.92 2.85
N GLU A 12 14.80 17.83 2.28
CA GLU A 12 15.50 17.12 1.18
C GLU A 12 14.59 16.74 0.01
N ILE A 13 13.62 17.60 -0.35
CA ILE A 13 12.66 17.32 -1.43
C ILE A 13 12.33 18.56 -2.31
N ASP A 14 13.26 19.51 -2.47
CA ASP A 14 12.88 20.87 -2.89
C ASP A 14 12.72 21.14 -4.39
N LYS A 15 13.28 20.35 -5.31
CA LYS A 15 13.11 20.66 -6.75
C LYS A 15 11.78 20.15 -7.32
N TYR A 16 11.46 18.88 -7.09
CA TYR A 16 10.31 18.23 -7.73
C TYR A 16 9.00 18.43 -6.98
N LEU A 17 9.01 18.55 -5.64
CA LEU A 17 7.78 18.86 -4.92
C LEU A 17 7.25 20.24 -5.26
N ASN A 18 8.11 21.24 -5.50
CA ASN A 18 7.64 22.57 -5.86
C ASN A 18 6.94 22.56 -7.23
N GLU A 19 7.47 21.81 -8.21
CA GLU A 19 6.84 21.65 -9.53
C GLU A 19 5.51 20.90 -9.45
N PHE A 20 5.44 19.85 -8.62
CA PHE A 20 4.27 18.98 -8.52
C PHE A 20 3.35 19.24 -7.34
N LYS A 21 3.59 20.31 -6.56
CA LYS A 21 2.93 20.57 -5.27
C LYS A 21 1.41 20.50 -5.37
N HIS A 22 0.87 21.10 -6.42
CA HIS A 22 -0.56 21.18 -6.71
C HIS A 22 -1.23 19.79 -6.85
N TYR A 23 -0.49 18.76 -7.30
CA TYR A 23 -1.03 17.40 -7.36
C TYR A 23 -1.25 16.80 -5.96
N PHE A 24 -0.46 17.20 -4.96
CA PHE A 24 -0.53 16.65 -3.61
C PHE A 24 -1.61 17.29 -2.73
N ASP A 25 -2.33 18.31 -3.21
CA ASP A 25 -3.37 18.98 -2.42
C ASP A 25 -4.51 18.04 -2.01
N ASN A 26 -4.83 17.07 -2.89
CA ASN A 26 -5.84 16.03 -2.66
C ASN A 26 -5.32 14.80 -1.91
N LEU A 27 -4.10 14.86 -1.40
CA LEU A 27 -3.46 13.79 -0.67
C LEU A 27 -3.34 14.11 0.83
N GLU A 28 -3.37 13.07 1.64
CA GLU A 28 -3.15 13.10 3.08
C GLU A 28 -1.86 12.37 3.42
N LEU A 29 -1.00 12.97 4.24
CA LEU A 29 0.23 12.33 4.69
C LEU A 29 -0.10 11.17 5.63
N VAL A 30 0.40 9.98 5.30
CA VAL A 30 0.17 8.76 6.08
C VAL A 30 1.40 8.37 6.89
N ASN A 31 2.57 8.36 6.24
CA ASN A 31 3.80 7.87 6.85
C ASN A 31 5.04 8.43 6.14
N THR A 32 6.12 8.59 6.88
CA THR A 32 7.44 8.93 6.32
C THR A 32 8.45 7.90 6.78
N SER A 33 9.32 7.45 5.89
CA SER A 33 10.40 6.52 6.21
C SER A 33 11.63 6.76 5.33
N LYS A 34 12.68 5.97 5.56
CA LYS A 34 13.87 5.94 4.68
C LYS A 34 13.57 5.59 3.21
N TYR A 35 12.41 5.01 2.91
CA TYR A 35 11.98 4.64 1.55
C TYR A 35 11.10 5.71 0.87
N GLY A 36 10.83 6.81 1.58
CA GLY A 36 10.01 7.91 1.08
C GLY A 36 8.82 8.25 1.97
N THR A 37 8.03 9.17 1.44
CA THR A 37 6.81 9.68 2.05
C THR A 37 5.62 9.03 1.37
N VAL A 38 4.74 8.45 2.18
CA VAL A 38 3.50 7.81 1.73
C VAL A 38 2.34 8.75 2.00
N PHE A 39 1.51 8.90 0.99
CA PHE A 39 0.27 9.63 1.05
C PHE A 39 -0.92 8.74 0.71
N GLN A 40 -2.11 9.08 1.21
CA GLN A 40 -3.38 8.49 0.82
C GLN A 40 -4.22 9.52 0.05
N MET A 41 -5.00 9.09 -0.93
CA MET A 41 -6.01 9.96 -1.54
C MET A 41 -7.17 10.25 -0.59
N LYS A 42 -7.51 11.54 -0.40
CA LYS A 42 -8.59 11.96 0.51
C LYS A 42 -9.99 11.50 0.06
N ASN A 43 -10.23 11.53 -1.25
CA ASN A 43 -11.53 11.22 -1.86
C ASN A 43 -11.40 10.02 -2.80
N ASP A 44 -10.81 8.93 -2.32
CA ASP A 44 -10.83 7.69 -3.09
C ASP A 44 -12.23 7.06 -3.09
N ASN A 45 -12.57 6.33 -4.16
CA ASN A 45 -13.85 5.64 -4.27
C ASN A 45 -13.85 4.33 -3.45
N THR A 46 -13.18 4.28 -2.30
CA THR A 46 -13.00 3.04 -1.54
C THR A 46 -14.36 2.44 -1.18
N CYS A 47 -14.58 1.19 -1.58
CA CYS A 47 -15.64 0.40 -1.00
C CYS A 47 -15.08 -0.52 0.09
N ILE A 48 -15.86 -0.68 1.17
CA ILE A 48 -15.49 -1.49 2.32
C ILE A 48 -16.57 -2.52 2.60
N ASP A 49 -16.22 -3.79 2.48
CA ASP A 49 -16.99 -4.93 2.98
C ASP A 49 -16.24 -5.52 4.19
N LYS A 50 -16.66 -5.17 5.41
CA LYS A 50 -15.98 -5.56 6.66
C LYS A 50 -15.84 -7.08 6.84
N ASN A 51 -16.76 -7.85 6.26
CA ASN A 51 -16.75 -9.31 6.32
C ASN A 51 -16.03 -9.93 5.11
N GLY A 52 -15.52 -9.11 4.19
CA GLY A 52 -14.80 -9.54 3.01
C GLY A 52 -13.32 -9.84 3.28
N VAL A 53 -12.59 -10.02 2.19
CA VAL A 53 -11.14 -10.14 2.16
C VAL A 53 -10.59 -8.88 1.47
N SER A 54 -9.58 -8.24 2.06
CA SER A 54 -8.86 -7.16 1.39
C SER A 54 -7.90 -7.70 0.35
N LEU A 55 -7.82 -7.06 -0.81
CA LEU A 55 -6.73 -7.30 -1.76
C LEU A 55 -5.69 -6.21 -1.57
N VAL A 56 -4.42 -6.60 -1.50
CA VAL A 56 -3.30 -5.67 -1.40
C VAL A 56 -2.35 -5.95 -2.55
N THR A 57 -2.00 -4.90 -3.28
CA THR A 57 -0.91 -4.95 -4.27
C THR A 57 -0.10 -3.67 -4.26
N GLN A 58 1.07 -3.74 -4.88
CA GLN A 58 1.95 -2.61 -5.08
C GLN A 58 2.40 -2.56 -6.54
N ILE A 59 2.45 -1.36 -7.09
CA ILE A 59 2.79 -1.13 -8.50
C ILE A 59 3.71 0.08 -8.67
N SER A 60 4.38 0.13 -9.81
CA SER A 60 4.88 1.37 -10.41
C SER A 60 3.83 1.94 -11.37
N VAL A 61 3.98 3.20 -11.78
CA VAL A 61 3.08 3.86 -12.73
C VAL A 61 2.96 3.11 -14.06
N SER A 62 4.01 2.41 -14.50
CA SER A 62 3.99 1.56 -15.70
C SER A 62 2.95 0.41 -15.67
N ARG A 63 2.40 0.07 -14.50
CA ARG A 63 1.40 -0.99 -14.32
C ARG A 63 -0.02 -0.47 -14.05
N LEU A 64 -0.27 0.83 -14.11
CA LEU A 64 -1.60 1.41 -13.83
C LEU A 64 -2.73 0.77 -14.64
N LEU A 65 -2.50 0.50 -15.93
CA LEU A 65 -3.52 -0.14 -16.77
C LEU A 65 -3.87 -1.58 -16.36
N ARG A 66 -2.98 -2.29 -15.63
CA ARG A 66 -3.28 -3.63 -15.10
C ARG A 66 -4.28 -3.58 -13.95
N ILE A 67 -4.33 -2.47 -13.21
CA ILE A 67 -5.24 -2.29 -12.08
C ILE A 67 -6.70 -2.36 -12.50
N GLN A 68 -7.06 -1.80 -13.66
CA GLN A 68 -8.43 -1.84 -14.15
C GLN A 68 -8.93 -3.30 -14.27
N LYS A 69 -8.12 -4.17 -14.88
CA LYS A 69 -8.45 -5.59 -14.97
C LYS A 69 -8.51 -6.26 -13.59
N LEU A 70 -7.57 -5.96 -12.69
CA LEU A 70 -7.61 -6.53 -11.34
C LEU A 70 -8.86 -6.13 -10.57
N SER A 71 -9.31 -4.87 -10.69
CA SER A 71 -10.49 -4.36 -10.00
C SER A 71 -11.80 -4.97 -10.53
N GLU A 72 -11.86 -5.40 -11.79
CA GLU A 72 -13.01 -6.15 -12.32
C GLU A 72 -13.16 -7.52 -11.64
N HIS A 73 -12.06 -8.09 -11.15
CA HIS A 73 -12.02 -9.41 -10.50
C HIS A 73 -12.05 -9.31 -8.98
N TRP A 74 -11.89 -8.10 -8.41
CA TRP A 74 -11.92 -7.85 -6.98
C TRP A 74 -12.79 -6.63 -6.66
N PRO A 75 -14.09 -6.86 -6.39
CA PRO A 75 -15.07 -5.78 -6.38
C PRO A 75 -14.95 -4.85 -5.17
N CYS A 76 -14.27 -5.27 -4.10
CA CYS A 76 -14.20 -4.46 -2.89
C CYS A 76 -13.01 -4.69 -1.97
N ASN A 77 -12.72 -3.73 -1.08
CA ASN A 77 -11.57 -3.76 -0.16
C ASN A 77 -10.20 -3.83 -0.86
N PHE A 78 -10.05 -3.23 -2.03
CA PHE A 78 -8.81 -3.27 -2.80
C PHE A 78 -7.91 -2.09 -2.45
N ILE A 79 -6.70 -2.35 -1.98
CA ILE A 79 -5.68 -1.37 -1.59
C ILE A 79 -4.51 -1.47 -2.56
N ILE A 80 -4.11 -0.33 -3.11
CA ILE A 80 -3.03 -0.25 -4.09
C ILE A 80 -2.00 0.76 -3.60
N VAL A 81 -0.75 0.31 -3.50
CA VAL A 81 0.39 1.18 -3.23
C VAL A 81 1.13 1.47 -4.52
N VAL A 82 1.04 2.71 -5.00
CA VAL A 82 1.77 3.19 -6.17
C VAL A 82 3.09 3.79 -5.73
N HIS A 83 4.19 3.23 -6.22
CA HIS A 83 5.54 3.76 -6.03
C HIS A 83 5.97 4.56 -7.25
N LEU A 84 6.30 5.83 -7.03
CA LEU A 84 6.80 6.73 -8.07
C LEU A 84 8.30 6.46 -8.27
N VAL A 85 8.65 5.74 -9.32
CA VAL A 85 10.05 5.37 -9.61
C VAL A 85 10.84 6.61 -10.05
N ASN A 86 10.16 7.53 -10.73
CA ASN A 86 10.73 8.76 -11.27
C ASN A 86 9.81 9.94 -10.96
N PRO A 87 10.33 11.15 -10.63
CA PRO A 87 9.50 12.34 -10.48
C PRO A 87 8.56 12.61 -11.68
N TRP A 88 8.97 12.27 -12.89
CA TRP A 88 8.16 12.44 -14.10
C TRP A 88 6.94 11.52 -14.20
N ASP A 89 6.83 10.51 -13.32
CA ASP A 89 5.66 9.65 -13.24
C ASP A 89 4.46 10.37 -12.59
N VAL A 90 4.69 11.49 -11.89
CA VAL A 90 3.65 12.21 -11.13
C VAL A 90 2.51 12.69 -12.03
N PRO A 91 2.74 13.45 -13.13
CA PRO A 91 1.64 13.89 -13.99
C PRO A 91 0.84 12.72 -14.59
N ILE A 92 1.52 11.62 -14.93
CA ILE A 92 0.89 10.41 -15.49
C ILE A 92 -0.04 9.77 -14.47
N LEU A 93 0.45 9.57 -13.24
CA LEU A 93 -0.35 9.03 -12.16
C LEU A 93 -1.59 9.90 -11.91
N PHE A 94 -1.42 11.21 -11.74
CA PHE A 94 -2.55 12.06 -11.40
C PHE A 94 -3.55 12.24 -12.55
N SER A 95 -3.11 12.20 -13.81
CA SER A 95 -4.02 12.10 -14.96
C SER A 95 -4.87 10.83 -14.91
N TYR A 96 -4.26 9.69 -14.56
CA TYR A 96 -4.98 8.44 -14.37
C TYR A 96 -5.96 8.51 -13.18
N LEU A 97 -5.49 8.98 -12.02
CA LEU A 97 -6.31 9.10 -10.81
C LEU A 97 -7.50 10.06 -10.98
N SER A 98 -7.35 11.10 -11.80
CA SER A 98 -8.42 12.07 -12.08
C SER A 98 -9.50 11.52 -13.03
N SER A 99 -9.20 10.47 -13.79
CA SER A 99 -10.12 9.88 -14.77
C SER A 99 -10.70 8.54 -14.32
N THR A 100 -10.10 7.90 -13.31
CA THR A 100 -10.50 6.59 -12.83
C THR A 100 -11.64 6.67 -11.82
N THR A 101 -12.59 5.74 -11.91
CA THR A 101 -13.69 5.56 -10.93
C THR A 101 -13.54 4.28 -10.12
N LEU A 102 -12.36 3.65 -10.19
CA LEU A 102 -12.14 2.34 -9.56
C LEU A 102 -12.32 2.40 -8.04
N PRO A 103 -13.04 1.44 -7.43
CA PRO A 103 -13.40 1.49 -6.03
C PRO A 103 -12.29 0.99 -5.10
N VAL A 104 -11.14 1.66 -5.16
CA VAL A 104 -9.89 1.21 -4.53
C VAL A 104 -9.33 2.29 -3.60
N THR A 105 -8.63 1.86 -2.55
CA THR A 105 -7.84 2.74 -1.69
C THR A 105 -6.48 2.99 -2.34
N TRP A 106 -6.19 4.25 -2.65
CA TRP A 106 -4.94 4.64 -3.30
C TRP A 106 -3.94 5.17 -2.28
N LEU A 107 -2.78 4.53 -2.24
CA LEU A 107 -1.60 4.98 -1.49
C LEU A 107 -0.49 5.33 -2.47
N VAL A 108 0.13 6.49 -2.32
CA VAL A 108 1.20 6.98 -3.21
C VAL A 108 2.47 7.14 -2.40
N ASN A 109 3.50 6.37 -2.73
CA ASN A 109 4.84 6.51 -2.17
C ASN A 109 5.72 7.38 -3.07
N LEU A 110 6.11 8.53 -2.55
CA LEU A 110 7.10 9.43 -3.14
C LEU A 110 8.48 9.17 -2.49
N PRO A 111 9.42 8.50 -3.18
CA PRO A 111 10.75 8.28 -2.63
C PRO A 111 11.57 9.57 -2.60
N ASN A 112 12.59 9.61 -1.75
CA ASN A 112 13.65 10.61 -1.86
C ASN A 112 14.55 10.22 -3.05
N TYR A 113 14.37 10.87 -4.21
CA TYR A 113 15.11 10.56 -5.43
C TYR A 113 16.63 10.75 -5.31
N ASN A 114 17.10 11.55 -4.36
CA ASN A 114 18.52 11.81 -4.14
C ASN A 114 19.20 10.77 -3.23
N ALA A 115 18.42 9.92 -2.54
CA ALA A 115 18.97 8.89 -1.67
C ALA A 115 19.67 7.79 -2.49
N ILE A 116 20.78 7.25 -1.97
CA ILE A 116 21.55 6.18 -2.64
C ILE A 116 20.67 4.96 -2.95
N ASN A 117 19.70 4.67 -2.09
CA ASN A 117 18.79 3.54 -2.21
C ASN A 117 17.49 3.88 -2.99
N SER A 118 17.37 5.10 -3.55
CA SER A 118 16.16 5.55 -4.25
C SER A 118 15.85 4.76 -5.52
N LYS A 119 16.86 4.07 -6.07
CA LYS A 119 16.75 3.25 -7.27
C LYS A 119 16.23 1.84 -7.01
N GLU A 120 16.24 1.38 -5.75
CA GLU A 120 15.73 0.06 -5.41
C GLU A 120 14.22 0.10 -5.19
N TYR A 121 13.48 -0.74 -5.90
CA TYR A 121 12.04 -0.87 -5.70
C TYR A 121 11.75 -1.55 -4.35
N PRO A 122 11.22 -0.83 -3.34
CA PRO A 122 11.22 -1.32 -1.96
C PRO A 122 10.00 -2.21 -1.69
N ILE A 123 9.89 -3.33 -2.41
CA ILE A 123 8.69 -4.18 -2.48
C ILE A 123 8.15 -4.58 -1.10
N ASN A 124 9.02 -4.97 -0.17
CA ASN A 124 8.64 -5.38 1.17
C ASN A 124 8.04 -4.22 1.99
N TYR A 125 8.59 -3.02 1.83
CA TYR A 125 8.06 -1.83 2.49
C TYR A 125 6.70 -1.45 1.93
N LEU A 126 6.55 -1.41 0.61
CA LEU A 126 5.29 -1.05 -0.06
C LEU A 126 4.17 -2.04 0.29
N ARG A 127 4.46 -3.35 0.28
CA ARG A 127 3.52 -4.38 0.74
C ARG A 127 3.05 -4.09 2.17
N ASN A 128 3.99 -3.85 3.09
CA ASN A 128 3.66 -3.63 4.49
C ASN A 128 2.87 -2.33 4.71
N VAL A 129 3.14 -1.29 3.91
CA VAL A 129 2.32 -0.07 3.86
C VAL A 129 0.89 -0.40 3.48
N GLY A 130 0.67 -1.18 2.41
CA GLY A 130 -0.67 -1.60 2.00
C GLY A 130 -1.39 -2.44 3.07
N ILE A 131 -0.70 -3.42 3.67
CA ILE A 131 -1.25 -4.27 4.74
C ILE A 131 -1.74 -3.43 5.94
N ARG A 132 -1.04 -2.36 6.32
CA ARG A 132 -1.45 -1.50 7.44
C ARG A 132 -2.75 -0.73 7.18
N HIS A 133 -3.20 -0.65 5.93
CA HIS A 133 -4.47 0.00 5.56
C HIS A 133 -5.61 -1.00 5.39
N VAL A 134 -5.36 -2.30 5.60
CA VAL A 134 -6.39 -3.34 5.59
C VAL A 134 -7.40 -3.06 6.70
N LYS A 135 -8.69 -3.05 6.33
CA LYS A 135 -9.82 -2.83 7.26
C LYS A 135 -10.65 -4.10 7.52
N THR A 136 -10.27 -5.21 6.91
CA THR A 136 -10.89 -6.53 7.06
C THR A 136 -10.02 -7.44 7.93
N LEU A 137 -10.60 -8.52 8.46
CA LEU A 137 -9.84 -9.50 9.26
C LEU A 137 -8.84 -10.31 8.43
N HIS A 138 -9.15 -10.50 7.14
CA HIS A 138 -8.35 -11.29 6.21
C HIS A 138 -7.92 -10.44 5.02
N TYR A 139 -6.72 -10.70 4.50
CA TYR A 139 -6.22 -10.06 3.30
C TYR A 139 -5.46 -11.04 2.41
N LEU A 140 -5.41 -10.74 1.12
CA LEU A 140 -4.62 -11.42 0.11
C LEU A 140 -3.64 -10.41 -0.48
N VAL A 141 -2.36 -10.78 -0.54
CA VAL A 141 -1.33 -9.98 -1.21
C VAL A 141 -1.03 -10.64 -2.56
N ILE A 142 -1.08 -9.87 -3.65
CA ILE A 142 -0.78 -10.38 -4.99
C ILE A 142 0.26 -9.52 -5.71
N ASP A 143 0.99 -10.16 -6.64
CA ASP A 143 1.68 -9.45 -7.70
C ASP A 143 0.65 -8.84 -8.67
N ALA A 144 0.90 -7.63 -9.15
CA ALA A 144 0.01 -6.94 -10.08
C ALA A 144 -0.07 -7.59 -11.47
N ASP A 145 0.84 -8.50 -11.78
CA ASP A 145 0.88 -9.24 -13.04
C ASP A 145 0.09 -10.55 -12.95
N PHE A 146 -0.46 -10.86 -11.77
CA PHE A 146 -1.31 -12.02 -11.56
C PHE A 146 -2.70 -11.82 -12.21
N LEU A 147 -3.15 -12.80 -12.98
CA LEU A 147 -4.50 -12.82 -13.53
C LEU A 147 -5.40 -13.62 -12.59
N MET A 148 -6.34 -12.92 -11.95
CA MET A 148 -7.29 -13.53 -11.02
C MET A 148 -8.47 -14.16 -11.76
N ASP A 149 -9.00 -15.26 -11.21
CA ASP A 149 -10.32 -15.77 -11.57
C ASP A 149 -11.41 -14.81 -11.04
N THR A 150 -12.48 -14.57 -11.79
CA THR A 150 -13.55 -13.62 -11.38
C THR A 150 -14.29 -14.06 -10.12
N GLN A 151 -14.21 -15.35 -9.77
CA GLN A 151 -14.81 -15.90 -8.55
C GLN A 151 -13.84 -15.93 -7.36
N LEU A 152 -12.58 -15.49 -7.53
CA LEU A 152 -11.57 -15.60 -6.48
C LEU A 152 -11.97 -14.84 -5.21
N TYR A 153 -12.54 -13.64 -5.34
CA TYR A 153 -13.06 -12.87 -4.19
C TYR A 153 -14.08 -13.67 -3.38
N TYR A 154 -15.11 -14.20 -4.04
CA TYR A 154 -16.19 -14.93 -3.39
C TYR A 154 -15.70 -16.23 -2.77
N LYS A 155 -14.82 -16.97 -3.47
CA LYS A 155 -14.19 -18.18 -2.94
C LYS A 155 -13.34 -17.89 -1.71
N ALA A 156 -12.51 -16.84 -1.75
CA ALA A 156 -11.69 -16.45 -0.61
C ALA A 156 -12.55 -16.04 0.59
N LYS A 157 -13.60 -15.24 0.35
CA LYS A 157 -14.58 -14.84 1.36
C LYS A 157 -15.28 -16.03 1.99
N ASP A 158 -15.78 -16.97 1.17
CA ASP A 158 -16.43 -18.20 1.64
C ASP A 158 -15.47 -19.04 2.50
N LEU A 159 -14.23 -19.24 2.04
CA LEU A 159 -13.21 -20.02 2.75
C LEU A 159 -12.88 -19.45 4.13
N VAL A 160 -12.87 -18.13 4.30
CA VAL A 160 -12.52 -17.50 5.59
C VAL A 160 -13.72 -17.25 6.49
N ILE A 161 -14.93 -17.06 5.93
CA ILE A 161 -16.15 -16.89 6.73
C ILE A 161 -16.67 -18.26 7.21
N ASN A 162 -16.71 -19.25 6.32
CA ASN A 162 -17.30 -20.56 6.62
C ASN A 162 -16.28 -21.56 7.17
N ARG A 163 -15.04 -21.14 7.40
CA ARG A 163 -14.10 -21.93 8.19
C ARG A 163 -14.62 -22.01 9.62
N LYS A 164 -15.16 -23.18 9.98
CA LYS A 164 -15.04 -23.66 11.36
C LYS A 164 -13.53 -23.74 11.62
N VAL A 165 -13.00 -22.77 12.37
CA VAL A 165 -11.62 -22.83 12.84
C VAL A 165 -11.49 -24.16 13.55
N ASP A 166 -10.66 -25.06 13.01
CA ASP A 166 -10.33 -26.28 13.71
C ASP A 166 -9.70 -25.86 15.04
N PRO A 167 -10.31 -26.16 16.19
CA PRO A 167 -9.78 -25.74 17.49
C PRO A 167 -8.37 -26.28 17.75
N SER A 168 -7.94 -27.31 17.01
CA SER A 168 -6.60 -27.89 17.08
C SER A 168 -5.55 -27.13 16.27
N LEU A 169 -5.98 -26.33 15.27
CA LEU A 169 -5.09 -25.43 14.56
C LEU A 169 -4.84 -24.19 15.43
N LYS A 170 -3.75 -24.24 16.22
CA LYS A 170 -3.22 -23.02 16.83
C LYS A 170 -3.01 -21.97 15.74
N PRO A 171 -3.39 -20.70 15.94
CA PRO A 171 -2.99 -19.65 15.02
C PRO A 171 -1.48 -19.77 14.85
N ARG A 172 -1.03 -19.96 13.60
CA ARG A 172 0.36 -19.76 13.24
C ARG A 172 0.63 -18.29 13.47
N ILE A 173 0.92 -17.92 14.72
CA ILE A 173 1.88 -16.86 14.97
C ILE A 173 3.12 -17.43 14.31
N ASP A 174 3.34 -17.01 13.07
CA ASP A 174 4.50 -17.43 12.32
C ASP A 174 5.68 -17.16 13.24
N GLU A 175 6.40 -18.21 13.66
CA GLU A 175 7.54 -18.07 14.56
C GLU A 175 8.52 -17.04 13.98
N SER A 176 8.50 -16.86 12.65
CA SER A 176 9.18 -15.78 11.91
C SER A 176 8.83 -14.36 12.37
N PHE A 177 7.59 -14.08 12.79
CA PHE A 177 7.16 -12.76 13.29
C PHE A 177 7.65 -12.49 14.71
N ALA A 178 7.65 -13.52 15.56
CA ALA A 178 8.23 -13.43 16.90
C ALA A 178 9.76 -13.33 16.84
N GLU A 179 10.41 -14.11 15.97
CA GLU A 179 11.84 -14.01 15.68
C GLU A 179 12.20 -12.65 15.07
N PHE A 180 11.35 -12.10 14.20
CA PHE A 180 11.54 -10.78 13.61
C PHE A 180 11.50 -9.69 14.68
N ASN A 181 10.51 -9.70 15.57
CA ASN A 181 10.44 -8.73 16.67
C ASN A 181 11.64 -8.84 17.61
N ASN A 182 12.05 -10.06 17.97
CA ASN A 182 13.26 -10.27 18.78
C ASN A 182 14.53 -9.74 18.07
N ARG A 183 14.68 -9.99 16.77
CA ARG A 183 15.83 -9.48 15.98
C ARG A 183 15.80 -7.96 15.81
N VAL A 184 14.63 -7.33 15.84
CA VAL A 184 14.50 -5.87 15.82
C VAL A 184 14.88 -5.29 17.19
N GLU A 185 14.46 -5.90 18.29
CA GLU A 185 14.83 -5.47 19.65
C GLU A 185 16.32 -5.64 19.95
N GLU A 186 16.95 -6.71 19.45
CA GLU A 186 18.40 -6.96 19.59
C GLU A 186 19.26 -5.96 18.80
N ARG A 187 18.75 -5.40 17.70
CA ARG A 187 19.45 -4.38 16.90
C ARG A 187 19.37 -2.97 17.48
N HIS A 188 18.55 -2.77 18.52
CA HIS A 188 18.37 -1.49 19.22
C HIS A 188 18.98 -1.47 20.63
N LYS A 189 19.74 -2.52 21.00
CA LYS A 189 20.67 -2.53 22.13
C LYS A 189 22.09 -2.28 21.65
#